data_AF-A0A015K8X1-F1
#
_entry.id   AF-A0A015K8X1-F1
#
_cell.length_a   1.000
_cell.length_b   1.000
_cell.length_c   1.000
_cell.angle_alpha   90.00
_cell.angle_beta   90.00
_cell.angle_gamma   90.00
#
_symmetry.space_group_name_H-M   'P 1'
#
loop_
_entity.id
_entity.type
_entity.pdbx_description
1 polymer ?
#
loop_
_entity_poly.entity_id
_entity_poly.type
_entity_poly.pdbx_seq_one_letter_code
_entity_poly.pdbx_strand_id
1 'polypeptide(L)'
;MYCNLAYDDALHKQDEKIAVADKLYSLISRHLERLDDELVRNNINLESDDDISDLEFDPNETLYCFCRRPEFGNMIQCDHPRCENAWYHWDCVGLTQQPSGQWFCPDCEFRPYEPNPLDNIMHAIESFAMYSYPSQGLDDFTLSNPPFHCMLR
;
A
#
# COMPACT_ATOMS: atom_id res chain seq x y z
N MET A 1 47.44 -15.77 14.12
CA MET A 1 47.56 -15.86 12.65
C MET A 1 46.23 -16.05 11.92
N TYR A 2 45.13 -16.50 12.56
CA TYR A 2 43.82 -16.65 11.90
C TYR A 2 43.01 -15.36 11.66
N CYS A 3 43.30 -14.27 12.40
CA CYS A 3 42.51 -13.02 12.31
C CYS A 3 42.74 -12.26 10.99
N ASN A 4 43.94 -12.35 10.40
CA ASN A 4 44.25 -11.65 9.14
C ASN A 4 43.57 -12.33 7.94
N LEU A 5 43.46 -13.66 7.93
CA LEU A 5 42.79 -14.39 6.84
C LEU A 5 41.30 -14.05 6.73
N ALA A 6 40.61 -13.86 7.86
CA ALA A 6 39.20 -13.46 7.86
C ALA A 6 39.01 -12.00 7.39
N TYR A 7 39.98 -11.13 7.67
CA TYR A 7 39.98 -9.75 7.19
C TYR A 7 40.23 -9.69 5.68
N ASP A 8 41.18 -10.45 5.18
CA ASP A 8 41.50 -10.53 3.75
C ASP A 8 40.32 -11.10 2.94
N ASP A 9 39.63 -12.13 3.47
CA ASP A 9 38.41 -12.69 2.87
C ASP A 9 37.25 -11.68 2.85
N ALA A 10 37.09 -10.90 3.92
CA ALA A 10 36.08 -9.85 3.98
C ALA A 10 36.35 -8.72 2.96
N LEU A 11 37.62 -8.34 2.78
CA LEU A 11 38.05 -7.33 1.82
C LEU A 11 37.84 -7.82 0.38
N HIS A 12 38.21 -9.07 0.08
CA HIS A 12 37.96 -9.69 -1.22
C HIS A 12 36.47 -9.68 -1.59
N LYS A 13 35.61 -10.08 -0.64
CA LYS A 13 34.16 -10.05 -0.83
C LYS A 13 33.61 -8.63 -1.03
N GLN A 14 34.26 -7.63 -0.44
CA GLN A 14 33.90 -6.23 -0.67
C GLN A 14 34.30 -5.79 -2.08
N ASP A 15 35.51 -6.12 -2.54
CA ASP A 15 35.97 -5.79 -3.89
C ASP A 15 35.11 -6.47 -4.97
N GLU A 16 34.68 -7.71 -4.74
CA GLU A 16 33.72 -8.40 -5.61
C GLU A 16 32.39 -7.66 -5.68
N LYS A 17 31.87 -7.15 -4.56
CA LYS A 17 30.64 -6.35 -4.54
C LYS A 17 30.79 -5.04 -5.28
N ILE A 18 31.94 -4.37 -5.12
CA ILE A 18 32.27 -3.13 -5.85
C ILE A 18 32.31 -3.42 -7.34
N ALA A 19 32.99 -4.49 -7.76
CA ALA A 19 33.08 -4.87 -9.17
C ALA A 19 31.70 -5.17 -9.79
N VAL A 20 30.79 -5.80 -9.03
CA VAL A 20 29.40 -6.00 -9.46
C VAL A 20 28.65 -4.68 -9.59
N ALA A 21 28.81 -3.77 -8.62
CA ALA A 21 28.19 -2.46 -8.65
C ALA A 21 28.68 -1.61 -9.83
N ASP A 22 29.98 -1.63 -10.12
CA ASP A 22 30.57 -0.92 -11.28
C ASP A 22 30.03 -1.46 -12.61
N LYS A 23 29.87 -2.79 -12.70
CA LYS A 23 29.25 -3.42 -13.88
C LYS A 23 27.79 -3.00 -14.02
N LEU A 24 27.03 -2.98 -12.93
CA LEU A 24 25.64 -2.52 -12.92
C LEU A 24 25.54 -1.06 -13.36
N TYR A 25 26.38 -0.20 -12.78
CA TYR A 25 26.42 1.21 -13.10
C TYR A 25 26.69 1.42 -14.59
N SER A 26 27.73 0.77 -15.13
CA SER A 26 28.08 0.83 -16.55
C SER A 26 26.94 0.35 -17.47
N LEU A 27 26.21 -0.69 -17.06
CA LEU A 27 25.06 -1.20 -17.81
C LEU A 27 23.89 -0.22 -17.82
N ILE A 28 23.59 0.38 -16.66
CA ILE A 28 22.52 1.38 -16.50
C ILE A 28 22.87 2.64 -17.29
N SER A 29 24.08 3.18 -17.14
CA SER A 29 24.54 4.37 -17.87
C SER A 29 24.36 4.21 -19.37
N ARG A 30 24.76 3.06 -19.92
CA ARG A 30 24.56 2.76 -21.34
C ARG A 30 23.08 2.66 -21.73
N HIS A 31 22.20 2.21 -20.83
CA HIS A 31 20.78 2.14 -21.10
C HIS A 31 20.12 3.51 -21.07
N LEU A 32 20.54 4.38 -20.15
CA LEU A 32 20.07 5.76 -20.07
C LEU A 32 20.43 6.54 -21.34
N GLU A 33 21.69 6.49 -21.78
CA GLU A 33 22.13 7.14 -23.02
C GLU A 33 21.35 6.65 -24.24
N ARG A 34 21.09 5.34 -24.32
CA ARG A 34 20.29 4.77 -25.42
C ARG A 34 18.85 5.27 -25.41
N LEU A 35 18.24 5.39 -24.23
CA LEU A 35 16.89 5.93 -24.10
C LEU A 35 16.85 7.41 -24.48
N ASP A 36 17.84 8.20 -24.04
CA ASP A 36 17.96 9.61 -24.42
C ASP A 36 18.08 9.76 -25.95
N ASP A 37 18.92 8.93 -26.60
CA ASP A 37 19.04 8.89 -28.06
C ASP A 37 17.74 8.46 -28.76
N GLU A 38 17.01 7.48 -28.20
CA GLU A 38 15.73 7.00 -28.74
C GLU A 38 14.63 8.07 -28.61
N LEU A 39 14.61 8.85 -27.52
CA LEU A 39 13.70 9.97 -27.33
C LEU A 39 13.96 11.08 -28.35
N VAL A 40 15.23 11.45 -28.54
CA VAL A 40 15.65 12.43 -29.57
C VAL A 40 15.29 11.94 -30.96
N ARG A 41 15.57 10.67 -31.28
CA ARG A 41 15.27 10.06 -32.59
C ARG A 41 13.77 10.04 -32.88
N ASN A 42 12.95 9.74 -31.88
CA ASN A 42 11.50 9.68 -32.04
C ASN A 42 10.84 11.07 -32.02
N ASN A 43 11.64 12.16 -31.97
CA ASN A 43 11.17 13.54 -31.94
C ASN A 43 10.05 13.75 -30.90
N ILE A 44 10.16 13.06 -29.77
CA ILE A 44 9.36 13.34 -28.59
C ILE A 44 10.01 14.57 -27.97
N ASN A 45 9.66 15.73 -28.48
CA ASN A 45 10.05 16.99 -27.90
C ASN A 45 9.26 17.15 -26.59
N LEU A 46 9.92 17.04 -25.43
CA LEU A 46 9.35 17.46 -24.16
C LEU A 46 9.30 19.00 -24.01
N GLU A 47 9.69 19.74 -25.06
CA GLU A 47 9.36 21.14 -25.23
C GLU A 47 8.11 21.26 -26.12
N SER A 48 6.94 21.03 -25.54
CA SER A 48 5.66 21.45 -26.13
C SER A 48 4.82 22.12 -25.04
N ASP A 49 4.92 23.45 -25.07
CA ASP A 49 3.99 24.48 -24.66
C ASP A 49 2.54 24.05 -24.32
N ASP A 50 2.08 24.59 -23.19
CA ASP A 50 0.70 24.74 -22.69
C ASP A 50 -0.08 23.48 -22.26
N ASP A 51 -0.53 23.49 -21.00
CA ASP A 51 -1.40 22.53 -20.28
C ASP A 51 -0.77 21.29 -19.59
N ILE A 52 0.43 21.40 -19.00
CA ILE A 52 0.87 20.52 -17.88
C ILE A 52 1.07 21.36 -16.60
N SER A 53 0.19 22.32 -16.36
CA SER A 53 0.09 23.03 -15.07
C SER A 53 -1.06 22.54 -14.20
N ASP A 54 -1.96 21.70 -14.75
CA ASP A 54 -3.15 21.18 -14.04
C ASP A 54 -3.03 19.70 -13.64
N LEU A 55 -1.91 19.04 -13.94
CA LEU A 55 -1.60 17.75 -13.32
C LEU A 55 -0.92 17.99 -11.99
N GLU A 56 -1.69 18.51 -11.02
CA GLU A 56 -1.35 18.40 -9.61
C GLU A 56 -1.34 16.90 -9.26
N PHE A 57 -0.21 16.24 -9.49
CA PHE A 57 0.04 14.92 -8.92
C PHE A 57 0.18 15.13 -7.41
N ASP A 58 -0.93 15.12 -6.68
CA ASP A 58 -0.91 15.11 -5.23
C ASP A 58 -0.40 13.73 -4.80
N PRO A 59 0.83 13.60 -4.28
CA PRO A 59 1.34 12.32 -3.82
C PRO A 59 0.53 11.75 -2.64
N ASN A 60 -0.40 12.52 -2.06
CA ASN A 60 -1.35 12.06 -1.04
C ASN A 60 -2.68 11.56 -1.62
N GLU A 61 -2.90 11.65 -2.94
CA GLU A 61 -4.14 11.18 -3.53
C GLU A 61 -4.21 9.64 -3.48
N THR A 62 -5.28 9.11 -2.87
CA THR A 62 -5.44 7.67 -2.70
C THR A 62 -5.88 7.02 -4.01
N LEU A 63 -5.12 6.03 -4.48
CA LEU A 63 -5.42 5.31 -5.71
C LEU A 63 -6.25 4.06 -5.44
N TYR A 64 -7.32 3.89 -6.21
CA TYR A 64 -8.26 2.77 -6.10
C TYR A 64 -8.32 1.97 -7.40
N CYS A 65 -9.06 0.85 -7.35
CA CYS A 65 -9.29 -0.06 -8.47
C CYS A 65 -7.99 -0.65 -9.05
N PHE A 66 -8.11 -1.64 -9.93
CA PHE A 66 -6.97 -2.15 -10.69
C PHE A 66 -6.44 -1.14 -11.71
N CYS A 67 -7.21 -0.11 -12.04
CA CYS A 67 -6.78 0.96 -12.95
C CYS A 67 -5.83 1.97 -12.29
N ARG A 68 -5.62 1.89 -10.96
CA ARG A 68 -4.72 2.75 -10.17
C ARG A 68 -4.99 4.24 -10.40
N ARG A 69 -6.26 4.62 -10.41
CA ARG A 69 -6.74 5.99 -10.53
C ARG A 69 -7.44 6.42 -9.24
N PRO A 70 -7.51 7.73 -8.97
CA PRO A 70 -8.24 8.24 -7.80
C PRO A 70 -9.74 7.95 -7.90
N GLU A 71 -10.48 8.35 -6.87
CA GLU A 71 -11.94 8.26 -6.89
C GLU A 71 -12.54 9.12 -8.01
N PHE A 72 -13.40 8.53 -8.83
CA PHE A 72 -14.16 9.26 -9.85
C PHE A 72 -15.48 8.57 -10.16
N GLY A 73 -16.50 9.35 -10.48
CA GLY A 73 -17.81 8.82 -10.87
C GLY A 73 -18.43 7.92 -9.80
N ASN A 74 -19.07 6.83 -10.23
CA ASN A 74 -19.66 5.85 -9.32
C ASN A 74 -18.65 4.77 -8.95
N MET A 75 -18.56 4.49 -7.65
CA MET A 75 -17.70 3.45 -7.10
C MET A 75 -18.50 2.38 -6.37
N ILE A 76 -17.95 1.18 -6.29
CA ILE A 76 -18.50 0.06 -5.53
C ILE A 76 -17.40 -0.56 -4.66
N GLN A 77 -17.77 -0.92 -3.44
CA GLN A 77 -16.89 -1.63 -2.52
C GLN A 77 -17.05 -3.15 -2.70
N CYS A 78 -15.93 -3.87 -2.75
CA CYS A 78 -15.91 -5.32 -2.69
C CYS A 78 -16.16 -5.78 -1.25
N ASP A 79 -17.15 -6.64 -1.04
CA ASP A 79 -17.53 -7.14 0.29
C ASP A 79 -16.52 -8.13 0.89
N HIS A 80 -15.52 -8.57 0.13
CA HIS A 80 -14.48 -9.43 0.66
C HIS A 80 -13.55 -8.65 1.62
N PRO A 81 -13.47 -9.01 2.92
CA PRO A 81 -12.82 -8.18 3.95
C PRO A 81 -11.30 -8.06 3.82
N ARG A 82 -10.67 -8.94 3.03
CA ARG A 82 -9.25 -8.86 2.65
C ARG A 82 -9.03 -8.50 1.18
N CYS A 83 -9.93 -7.74 0.58
CA CYS A 83 -9.73 -7.18 -0.76
C CYS A 83 -8.64 -6.09 -0.71
N GLU A 84 -7.63 -6.18 -1.58
CA GLU A 84 -6.52 -5.21 -1.61
C GLU A 84 -6.99 -3.82 -2.04
N ASN A 85 -7.79 -3.74 -3.10
CA ASN A 85 -8.22 -2.45 -3.64
C ASN A 85 -9.42 -1.87 -2.89
N ALA A 86 -10.25 -2.73 -2.28
CA ALA A 86 -11.55 -2.48 -1.65
C ALA A 86 -12.59 -1.77 -2.55
N TRP A 87 -12.22 -0.78 -3.35
CA TRP A 87 -13.08 0.07 -4.16
C TRP A 87 -12.75 -0.02 -5.65
N TYR A 88 -13.81 -0.02 -6.47
CA TYR A 88 -13.72 -0.15 -7.92
C TYR A 88 -14.67 0.82 -8.62
N HIS A 89 -14.25 1.40 -9.74
CA HIS A 89 -15.13 2.22 -10.57
C HIS A 89 -16.11 1.35 -11.35
N TRP A 90 -17.35 1.80 -11.49
CA TRP A 90 -18.39 1.08 -12.22
C TRP A 90 -17.97 0.77 -13.65
N ASP A 91 -17.39 1.74 -14.35
CA ASP A 91 -16.91 1.58 -15.72
C ASP A 91 -15.81 0.52 -15.83
N CYS A 92 -14.97 0.37 -14.80
CA CYS A 92 -13.90 -0.63 -14.77
C CYS A 92 -14.44 -2.04 -14.57
N VAL A 93 -15.53 -2.21 -13.81
CA VAL A 93 -16.13 -3.53 -13.53
C VAL A 93 -17.40 -3.81 -14.33
N GLY A 94 -17.74 -2.95 -15.29
CA GLY A 94 -18.90 -3.12 -16.18
C GLY A 94 -20.26 -2.94 -15.51
N LEU A 95 -20.34 -2.21 -14.39
CA LEU A 95 -21.60 -1.90 -13.73
C LEU A 95 -22.26 -0.69 -14.38
N THR A 96 -23.55 -0.80 -14.66
CA THR A 96 -24.38 0.31 -15.16
C THR A 96 -25.44 0.75 -14.15
N GLN A 97 -25.68 -0.08 -13.13
CA GLN A 97 -26.60 0.17 -12.03
C GLN A 97 -26.02 -0.44 -10.76
N GLN A 98 -26.42 0.11 -9.61
CA GLN A 98 -26.04 -0.41 -8.31
C GLN A 98 -26.56 -1.85 -8.15
N PRO A 99 -25.68 -2.83 -7.91
CA PRO A 99 -26.11 -4.20 -7.69
C PRO A 99 -26.88 -4.32 -6.37
N SER A 100 -27.87 -5.22 -6.36
CA SER A 100 -28.64 -5.53 -5.15
C SER A 100 -27.94 -6.62 -4.33
N GLY A 101 -27.52 -6.29 -3.12
CA GLY A 101 -26.87 -7.25 -2.21
C GLY A 101 -25.35 -7.15 -2.24
N GLN A 102 -24.69 -8.26 -1.90
CA GLN A 102 -23.23 -8.31 -1.86
C GLN A 102 -22.64 -8.34 -3.27
N TRP A 103 -21.54 -7.61 -3.44
CA TRP A 103 -20.77 -7.58 -4.67
C TRP A 103 -19.31 -7.90 -4.39
N PHE A 104 -18.73 -8.76 -5.23
CA PHE A 104 -17.34 -9.17 -5.16
C PHE A 104 -16.64 -8.78 -6.45
N CYS A 105 -15.42 -8.27 -6.31
CA CYS A 105 -14.59 -7.97 -7.47
C CYS A 105 -14.12 -9.27 -8.18
N PRO A 106 -13.64 -9.19 -9.43
CA PRO A 106 -13.19 -10.36 -10.19
C PRO A 106 -12.13 -11.20 -9.47
N ASP A 107 -11.31 -10.59 -8.62
CA ASP A 107 -10.27 -11.28 -7.84
C ASP A 107 -10.84 -12.00 -6.60
N CYS A 108 -11.96 -11.53 -6.07
CA CYS A 108 -12.55 -12.02 -4.83
C CYS A 108 -13.73 -12.98 -5.06
N GLU A 109 -14.31 -13.02 -6.26
CA GLU A 109 -15.45 -13.89 -6.61
C GLU A 109 -15.18 -15.37 -6.29
N PHE A 110 -13.93 -15.82 -6.41
CA PHE A 110 -13.53 -17.22 -6.19
C PHE A 110 -12.71 -17.43 -4.91
N ARG A 111 -12.55 -16.42 -4.06
CA ARG A 111 -11.75 -16.53 -2.84
C ARG A 111 -12.65 -17.03 -1.68
N PRO A 112 -12.37 -18.19 -1.08
CA PRO A 112 -13.08 -18.60 0.13
C PRO A 112 -12.79 -17.60 1.25
N TYR A 113 -13.84 -17.18 1.96
CA TYR A 113 -13.67 -16.41 3.19
C TYR A 113 -12.95 -17.28 4.22
N GLU A 114 -11.66 -17.01 4.45
CA GLU A 114 -10.92 -17.57 5.58
C GLU A 114 -11.03 -16.60 6.76
N PRO A 115 -11.93 -16.84 7.73
CA PRO A 115 -12.05 -15.97 8.91
C PRO A 115 -10.70 -15.86 9.59
N ASN A 116 -10.30 -14.65 10.01
CA ASN A 116 -9.13 -14.52 10.86
C ASN A 116 -9.41 -15.30 12.14
N PRO A 117 -8.51 -16.18 12.61
CA PRO A 117 -8.66 -16.81 13.93
C PRO A 117 -8.90 -15.79 15.06
N LEU A 118 -8.47 -14.54 14.88
CA LEU A 118 -8.67 -13.44 15.82
C LEU A 118 -10.04 -12.73 15.71
N ASP A 119 -10.80 -12.87 14.62
CA ASP A 119 -12.13 -12.24 14.49
C ASP A 119 -13.12 -12.82 15.51
N ASN A 120 -12.92 -14.09 15.91
CA ASN A 120 -13.67 -14.73 16.98
C ASN A 120 -13.51 -14.04 18.34
N ILE A 121 -12.36 -13.39 18.58
CA ILE A 121 -12.08 -12.69 19.82
C ILE A 121 -12.85 -11.38 19.88
N MET A 122 -12.98 -10.65 18.76
CA MET A 122 -13.73 -9.39 18.72
C MET A 122 -15.23 -9.64 18.94
N HIS A 123 -15.84 -10.63 18.27
CA HIS A 123 -17.23 -11.00 18.51
C HIS A 123 -17.50 -11.55 19.92
N ALA A 124 -16.53 -12.26 20.52
CA ALA A 124 -16.62 -12.70 21.90
C ALA A 124 -16.55 -11.53 22.89
N ILE A 125 -15.68 -10.54 22.62
CA ILE A 125 -15.57 -9.31 23.43
C ILE A 125 -16.82 -8.45 23.30
N GLU A 126 -17.37 -8.27 22.10
CA GLU A 126 -18.63 -7.54 21.88
C GLU A 126 -19.81 -8.20 22.58
N SER A 127 -19.88 -9.53 22.53
CA SER A 127 -20.89 -10.29 23.27
C SER A 127 -20.72 -10.09 24.78
N PHE A 128 -19.49 -10.14 25.29
CA PHE A 128 -19.22 -9.92 26.72
C PHE A 128 -19.51 -8.48 27.17
N ALA A 129 -19.22 -7.48 26.33
CA ALA A 129 -19.51 -6.07 26.57
C ALA A 129 -21.04 -5.79 26.61
N MET A 130 -21.84 -6.50 25.81
CA MET A 130 -23.31 -6.39 25.87
C MET A 130 -23.92 -7.03 27.13
N TYR A 131 -23.27 -8.02 27.72
CA TYR A 131 -23.74 -8.68 28.95
C TYR A 131 -23.20 -8.05 30.25
N SER A 132 -22.24 -7.13 30.18
CA SER A 132 -21.57 -6.55 31.36
C SER A 132 -21.87 -5.07 31.63
N TYR A 133 -22.63 -4.39 30.77
CA TYR A 133 -23.07 -3.00 31.02
C TYR A 133 -24.59 -2.89 31.10
N PRO A 134 -25.18 -2.90 32.32
CA PRO A 134 -26.52 -2.39 32.53
C PRO A 134 -26.48 -0.88 32.32
N SER A 135 -27.26 -0.38 31.36
CA SER A 135 -27.50 1.05 31.16
C SER A 135 -28.19 1.63 32.40
N GLN A 136 -27.42 2.25 33.30
CA GLN A 136 -27.91 3.18 34.29
C GLN A 136 -27.09 4.47 34.23
N GLY A 137 -27.79 5.58 34.02
CA GLY A 137 -27.48 6.86 34.64
C GLY A 137 -26.38 7.70 33.98
N LEU A 138 -26.79 8.83 33.41
CA LEU A 138 -25.95 9.96 33.07
C LEU A 138 -25.77 10.83 34.33
N ASP A 139 -24.57 10.86 34.92
CA ASP A 139 -24.17 11.93 35.83
C ASP A 139 -22.65 11.94 36.10
N ASP A 140 -21.99 12.87 35.40
CA ASP A 140 -21.07 13.90 35.91
C ASP A 140 -19.78 13.52 36.70
N PHE A 141 -18.77 14.38 36.51
CA PHE A 141 -17.52 14.58 37.26
C PHE A 141 -16.23 13.84 36.85
N THR A 142 -15.41 14.62 36.13
CA THR A 142 -14.01 14.98 36.45
C THR A 142 -12.85 14.08 35.99
N LEU A 143 -12.16 14.59 34.97
CA LEU A 143 -10.73 14.92 34.99
C LEU A 143 -9.89 14.26 36.10
N SER A 144 -9.18 13.19 35.77
CA SER A 144 -7.81 12.95 36.24
C SER A 144 -7.12 11.81 35.47
N ASN A 145 -6.47 12.17 34.37
CA ASN A 145 -5.22 11.52 33.93
C ASN A 145 -4.10 12.04 34.86
N PRO A 146 -2.93 11.39 35.13
CA PRO A 146 -2.33 10.11 34.72
C PRO A 146 -1.78 9.35 36.00
N PRO A 147 -0.76 8.44 36.05
CA PRO A 147 0.27 8.09 35.07
C PRO A 147 0.55 6.60 34.81
N PHE A 148 0.80 6.30 33.53
CA PHE A 148 1.72 5.25 33.15
C PHE A 148 3.13 5.64 33.57
N HIS A 149 3.71 4.89 34.50
CA HIS A 149 5.15 4.90 34.71
C HIS A 149 5.70 3.50 34.43
N CYS A 150 6.32 3.36 33.27
CA CYS A 150 7.17 2.25 32.93
C CYS A 150 8.54 2.52 33.56
N MET A 151 9.04 1.64 34.44
CA MET A 151 10.47 1.50 34.65
C MET A 151 10.85 0.03 34.63
N LEU A 152 11.67 -0.27 33.63
CA LEU A 152 12.47 -1.46 33.44
C LEU A 152 13.25 -1.83 34.70
N ARG A 153 13.31 -3.14 34.99
CA ARG A 153 14.53 -3.78 35.46
C ARG A 153 14.61 -5.21 34.97
#